data_AF-A0A060Z1R4-F1
#
_entry.id   AF-A0A060Z1R4-F1
#
_cell.length_a   1.000
_cell.length_b   1.000
_cell.length_c   1.000
_cell.angle_alpha   90.00
_cell.angle_beta   90.00
_cell.angle_gamma   90.00
#
_symmetry.space_group_name_H-M   'P 1'
#
loop_
_entity.id
_entity.type
_entity.pdbx_description
1 polymer ?
#
loop_
_entity_poly.entity_id
_entity_poly.type
_entity_poly.pdbx_seq_one_letter_code
_entity_poly.pdbx_strand_id
1 'polypeptide(L)'
;IPPFSSPPSLPAFQKVPSSGPRLMRMLDHLTLLSAGDLIPYAEALTGSMGLLLGPSVPRRIPQTLNKLWMVLNTVMPRRLWVMTVNALQPSVKMLRQQRYIQNDLMVDPLIVLRCDQRVYRCPPLMDIVLHMLNGYLLASKAYLNSHLKETADFDRQSQTISNLGLGQAGQPDTPEVTREELKNALLAAQDSAAVQILLEVCLPTSEVQTGPLGAGGDAESLLQSMRAAPGPIKQEEGARRAEGEGEPDGGLLSDLREVQCLICCLLHQMFIADPNIAKLVHFQGYPQALLPLTVAGIPSIHICLDFIPELLAQPQLEKQIFAIQLLSHLCTQYALPKSLSVARLAVSVMATLLTVLTRAKRFSFFMPTLPCLVAFCQAFPPLYDDVATLLVQVGQVCASDVSTKTRDIDPLITSKCVCVKREHCLYLALQPRGMN
;
A
#
# COMPACT_ATOMS: atom_id res chain seq x y z
N ILE A 1 1.88 -50.06 1.66
CA ILE A 1 0.89 -48.98 1.41
C ILE A 1 0.69 -48.97 -0.09
N PRO A 2 -0.51 -49.21 -0.64
CA PRO A 2 -0.66 -49.30 -2.09
C PRO A 2 -0.37 -47.92 -2.71
N PRO A 3 0.15 -47.86 -3.94
CA PRO A 3 0.35 -46.60 -4.63
C PRO A 3 -1.02 -45.93 -4.80
N PHE A 4 -1.14 -44.66 -4.45
CA PHE A 4 -2.32 -43.87 -4.79
C PHE A 4 -2.33 -43.68 -6.31
N SER A 5 -2.81 -44.68 -7.06
CA SER A 5 -2.90 -44.68 -8.52
C SER A 5 -4.08 -43.86 -9.05
N SER A 6 -4.82 -43.20 -8.15
CA SER A 6 -5.99 -42.39 -8.47
C SER A 6 -5.80 -40.96 -7.97
N PRO A 7 -6.21 -39.92 -8.72
CA PRO A 7 -6.19 -38.55 -8.24
C PRO A 7 -6.91 -38.45 -6.88
N PRO A 8 -6.44 -37.60 -5.95
CA PRO A 8 -7.07 -37.38 -4.67
C PRO A 8 -8.50 -36.98 -4.95
N SER A 9 -9.42 -37.86 -4.59
CA SER A 9 -10.85 -37.62 -4.79
C SER A 9 -11.21 -36.34 -4.05
N LEU A 10 -11.90 -35.40 -4.73
CA LEU A 10 -12.54 -34.20 -4.15
C LEU A 10 -13.07 -34.39 -2.70
N PRO A 11 -13.69 -35.53 -2.33
CA PRO A 11 -14.13 -35.78 -0.95
C PRO A 11 -13.05 -35.72 0.15
N ALA A 12 -11.77 -35.92 -0.18
CA ALA A 12 -10.66 -35.76 0.79
C ALA A 12 -10.48 -34.28 1.23
N PHE A 13 -10.73 -33.36 0.30
CA PHE A 13 -10.70 -31.91 0.53
C PHE A 13 -12.02 -31.36 1.09
N GLN A 14 -13.15 -32.06 0.92
CA GLN A 14 -14.44 -31.63 1.48
C GLN A 14 -14.53 -31.76 3.01
N LYS A 15 -13.63 -32.52 3.66
CA LYS A 15 -13.59 -32.75 5.11
C LYS A 15 -12.32 -32.23 5.80
N VAL A 16 -11.67 -31.18 5.26
CA VAL A 16 -10.37 -30.64 5.73
C VAL A 16 -10.24 -30.51 7.26
N PRO A 17 -11.25 -30.02 8.03
CA PRO A 17 -11.11 -29.88 9.48
C PRO A 17 -10.96 -31.23 10.23
N SER A 18 -11.49 -32.32 9.67
CA SER A 18 -11.50 -33.65 10.30
C SER A 18 -10.48 -34.63 9.68
N SER A 19 -9.96 -34.36 8.48
CA SER A 19 -9.02 -35.22 7.74
C SER A 19 -7.63 -34.60 7.54
N GLY A 20 -7.32 -33.47 8.20
CA GLY A 20 -6.07 -32.71 8.04
C GLY A 20 -4.78 -33.55 7.97
N PRO A 21 -4.51 -34.49 8.90
CA PRO A 21 -3.30 -35.32 8.86
C PRO A 21 -3.24 -36.27 7.65
N ARG A 22 -4.39 -36.81 7.21
CA ARG A 22 -4.47 -37.67 6.03
C ARG A 22 -4.23 -36.86 4.77
N LEU A 23 -4.84 -35.67 4.67
CA LEU A 23 -4.62 -34.75 3.56
C LEU A 23 -3.15 -34.34 3.46
N MET A 24 -2.51 -34.02 4.58
CA MET A 24 -1.08 -33.69 4.59
C MET A 24 -0.19 -34.83 4.09
N ARG A 25 -0.41 -36.08 4.52
CA ARG A 25 0.37 -37.22 3.99
C ARG A 25 0.21 -37.40 2.49
N MET A 26 -0.99 -37.15 1.97
CA MET A 26 -1.25 -37.20 0.53
C MET A 26 -0.51 -36.07 -0.20
N LEU A 27 -0.58 -34.83 0.31
CA LEU A 27 0.14 -33.69 -0.28
C LEU A 27 1.66 -33.90 -0.24
N ASP A 28 2.21 -34.39 0.89
CA ASP A 28 3.64 -34.69 1.01
C ASP A 28 4.06 -35.76 -0.02
N HIS A 29 3.24 -36.77 -0.29
CA HIS A 29 3.53 -37.74 -1.37
C HIS A 29 3.52 -37.08 -2.76
N LEU A 30 2.57 -36.18 -3.03
CA LEU A 30 2.51 -35.46 -4.30
C LEU A 30 3.74 -34.57 -4.53
N THR A 31 4.39 -34.07 -3.46
CA THR A 31 5.62 -33.27 -3.61
C THR A 31 6.83 -34.06 -4.11
N LEU A 32 6.75 -35.39 -4.10
CA LEU A 32 7.80 -36.28 -4.62
C LEU A 32 7.64 -36.60 -6.11
N LEU A 33 6.50 -36.24 -6.70
CA LEU A 33 6.23 -36.50 -8.12
C LEU A 33 6.96 -35.52 -9.03
N SER A 34 7.24 -35.95 -10.26
CA SER A 34 7.71 -35.04 -11.30
C SER A 34 6.61 -34.06 -11.71
N ALA A 35 6.98 -32.92 -12.30
CA ALA A 35 6.01 -31.92 -12.73
C ALA A 35 4.98 -32.48 -13.73
N GLY A 36 5.39 -33.41 -14.61
CA GLY A 36 4.51 -34.08 -15.57
C GLY A 36 3.50 -35.02 -14.90
N ASP A 37 3.94 -35.79 -13.91
CA ASP A 37 3.09 -36.73 -13.17
C ASP A 37 2.08 -36.03 -12.26
N LEU A 38 2.30 -34.75 -11.96
CA LEU A 38 1.42 -33.92 -11.16
C LEU A 38 0.22 -33.36 -11.96
N ILE A 39 0.30 -33.34 -13.30
CA ILE A 39 -0.75 -32.79 -14.19
C ILE A 39 -2.16 -33.36 -13.92
N PRO A 40 -2.35 -34.68 -13.75
CA PRO A 40 -3.67 -35.27 -13.47
C PRO A 40 -4.30 -34.78 -12.16
N TYR A 41 -3.49 -34.26 -11.23
CA TYR A 41 -3.90 -33.83 -9.91
C TYR A 41 -4.32 -32.36 -9.86
N ALA A 42 -4.02 -31.59 -10.91
CA ALA A 42 -4.17 -30.14 -10.91
C ALA A 42 -5.60 -29.67 -10.67
N GLU A 43 -6.61 -30.33 -11.25
CA GLU A 43 -8.01 -29.95 -11.10
C GLU A 43 -8.52 -30.14 -9.68
N ALA A 44 -8.14 -31.25 -9.04
CA ALA A 44 -8.44 -31.49 -7.64
C ALA A 44 -7.74 -30.47 -6.73
N LEU A 45 -6.47 -30.15 -7.02
CA LEU A 45 -5.71 -29.17 -6.25
C LEU A 45 -6.33 -27.76 -6.36
N THR A 46 -6.56 -27.25 -7.58
CA THR A 46 -7.14 -25.91 -7.77
C THR A 46 -8.57 -25.83 -7.24
N GLY A 47 -9.40 -26.83 -7.54
CA GLY A 47 -10.81 -26.86 -7.10
C GLY A 47 -10.98 -26.90 -5.57
N SER A 48 -9.94 -27.29 -4.84
CA SER A 48 -9.94 -27.33 -3.37
C SER A 48 -9.47 -26.03 -2.69
N MET A 49 -8.86 -25.09 -3.41
CA MET A 49 -8.22 -23.92 -2.80
C MET A 49 -9.19 -23.05 -2.00
N GLY A 50 -10.43 -22.87 -2.47
CA GLY A 50 -11.44 -22.10 -1.75
C GLY A 50 -11.85 -22.72 -0.40
N LEU A 51 -11.69 -24.05 -0.24
CA LEU A 51 -11.94 -24.77 1.02
C LEU A 51 -10.79 -24.60 2.02
N LEU A 52 -9.58 -24.29 1.55
CA LEU A 52 -8.40 -24.10 2.39
C LEU A 52 -8.37 -22.74 3.09
N LEU A 53 -9.25 -21.82 2.70
CA LEU A 53 -9.41 -20.48 3.30
C LEU A 53 -10.20 -20.50 4.63
N GLY A 54 -10.48 -21.68 5.19
CA GLY A 54 -11.17 -21.81 6.47
C GLY A 54 -10.25 -21.52 7.67
N PRO A 55 -10.75 -20.92 8.76
CA PRO A 55 -9.94 -20.58 9.94
C PRO A 55 -9.37 -21.80 10.67
N SER A 56 -9.91 -23.00 10.43
CA SER A 56 -9.47 -24.24 11.07
C SER A 56 -8.42 -25.03 10.26
N VAL A 57 -7.90 -24.46 9.17
CA VAL A 57 -6.95 -25.15 8.28
C VAL A 57 -5.51 -24.91 8.73
N PRO A 58 -4.74 -25.96 9.08
CA PRO A 58 -3.32 -25.80 9.42
C PRO A 58 -2.53 -25.17 8.29
N ARG A 59 -1.74 -24.13 8.60
CA ARG A 59 -0.95 -23.34 7.64
C ARG A 59 0.00 -24.16 6.75
N ARG A 60 0.46 -25.32 7.21
CA ARG A 60 1.29 -26.24 6.42
C ARG A 60 0.57 -26.73 5.15
N ILE A 61 -0.75 -26.91 5.18
CA ILE A 61 -1.54 -27.37 4.02
C ILE A 61 -1.46 -26.38 2.85
N PRO A 62 -1.86 -25.09 2.99
CA PRO A 62 -1.77 -24.13 1.90
C PRO A 62 -0.31 -23.85 1.49
N GLN A 63 0.67 -23.94 2.41
CA GLN A 63 2.08 -23.83 2.05
C GLN A 63 2.55 -24.97 1.12
N THR A 64 2.20 -26.21 1.43
CA THR A 64 2.52 -27.36 0.56
C THR A 64 1.77 -27.26 -0.77
N LEU A 65 0.50 -26.82 -0.75
CA LEU A 65 -0.25 -26.59 -1.98
C LEU A 65 0.39 -25.52 -2.86
N ASN A 66 0.86 -24.40 -2.29
CA ASN A 66 1.58 -23.37 -3.05
C ASN A 66 2.83 -23.95 -3.74
N LYS A 67 3.63 -24.76 -3.03
CA LYS A 67 4.79 -25.45 -3.64
C LYS A 67 4.38 -26.33 -4.82
N LEU A 68 3.33 -27.14 -4.67
CA LEU A 68 2.82 -27.99 -5.75
C LEU A 68 2.31 -27.16 -6.94
N TRP A 69 1.63 -26.04 -6.66
CA TRP A 69 1.16 -25.11 -7.68
C TRP A 69 2.32 -24.51 -8.47
N MET A 70 3.39 -24.08 -7.79
CA MET A 70 4.60 -23.55 -8.46
C MET A 70 5.28 -24.60 -9.34
N VAL A 71 5.28 -25.88 -8.94
CA VAL A 71 5.78 -26.99 -9.79
C VAL A 71 4.87 -27.22 -11.01
N LEU A 72 3.55 -27.23 -10.84
CA LEU A 72 2.62 -27.34 -11.97
C LEU A 72 2.74 -26.15 -12.94
N ASN A 73 3.05 -24.97 -12.42
CA ASN A 73 3.22 -23.75 -13.19
C ASN A 73 4.38 -23.86 -14.19
N THR A 74 5.37 -24.73 -13.97
CA THR A 74 6.48 -24.91 -14.93
C THR A 74 6.09 -25.73 -16.17
N VAL A 75 5.01 -26.50 -16.12
CA VAL A 75 4.61 -27.41 -17.21
C VAL A 75 3.31 -27.02 -17.90
N MET A 76 2.34 -26.40 -17.21
CA MET A 76 1.05 -26.02 -17.81
C MET A 76 0.47 -24.69 -17.28
N PRO A 77 1.22 -23.58 -17.32
CA PRO A 77 0.87 -22.32 -16.65
C PRO A 77 -0.48 -21.75 -17.10
N ARG A 78 -0.72 -21.62 -18.42
CA ARG A 78 -1.96 -21.02 -18.95
C ARG A 78 -3.22 -21.73 -18.47
N ARG A 79 -3.23 -23.06 -18.55
CA ARG A 79 -4.36 -23.88 -18.09
C ARG A 79 -4.52 -23.78 -16.57
N LEU A 80 -3.41 -23.86 -15.84
CA LEU A 80 -3.40 -23.78 -14.38
C LEU A 80 -3.96 -22.44 -13.87
N TRP A 81 -3.56 -21.33 -14.49
CA TRP A 81 -4.01 -19.99 -14.11
C TRP A 81 -5.52 -19.84 -14.28
N VAL A 82 -6.06 -20.23 -15.45
CA VAL A 82 -7.51 -20.21 -15.71
C VAL A 82 -8.27 -21.07 -14.69
N MET A 83 -7.77 -22.26 -14.37
CA MET A 83 -8.40 -23.13 -13.35
C MET A 83 -8.36 -22.50 -11.96
N THR A 84 -7.26 -21.84 -11.61
CA THR A 84 -7.05 -21.19 -10.31
C THR A 84 -7.97 -19.98 -10.14
N VAL A 85 -8.04 -19.08 -11.13
CA VAL A 85 -8.94 -17.90 -11.09
C VAL A 85 -10.40 -18.32 -10.96
N ASN A 86 -10.83 -19.34 -11.71
CA ASN A 86 -12.18 -19.85 -11.61
C ASN A 86 -12.49 -20.53 -10.26
N ALA A 87 -11.50 -21.17 -9.63
CA ALA A 87 -11.68 -21.84 -8.34
C ALA A 87 -11.69 -20.87 -7.15
N LEU A 88 -11.03 -19.71 -7.25
CA LEU A 88 -10.92 -18.71 -6.19
C LEU A 88 -12.01 -17.63 -6.23
N GLN A 89 -13.05 -17.79 -7.05
CA GLN A 89 -14.15 -16.82 -7.09
C GLN A 89 -14.94 -16.79 -5.76
N PRO A 90 -15.47 -15.62 -5.35
CA PRO A 90 -16.32 -15.52 -4.17
C PRO A 90 -17.53 -16.46 -4.23
N SER A 91 -17.82 -17.17 -3.14
CA SER A 91 -18.96 -18.09 -3.05
C SER A 91 -20.28 -17.34 -2.77
N VAL A 92 -20.69 -16.44 -3.66
CA VAL A 92 -21.97 -15.73 -3.50
C VAL A 92 -23.08 -16.54 -4.17
N LYS A 93 -24.02 -17.04 -3.37
CA LYS A 93 -25.19 -17.84 -3.82
C LYS A 93 -26.12 -17.12 -4.82
N MET A 94 -25.83 -15.87 -5.21
CA MET A 94 -26.73 -15.00 -5.97
C MET A 94 -26.17 -14.43 -7.29
N LEU A 95 -24.90 -14.68 -7.63
CA LEU A 95 -24.33 -14.26 -8.91
C LEU A 95 -24.04 -15.50 -9.77
N ARG A 96 -24.44 -15.47 -11.04
CA ARG A 96 -23.99 -16.47 -12.03
C ARG A 96 -22.47 -16.53 -11.96
N GLN A 97 -21.91 -17.66 -11.52
CA GLN A 97 -20.46 -17.88 -11.59
C GLN A 97 -20.05 -17.80 -13.05
N GLN A 98 -19.40 -16.70 -13.42
CA GLN A 98 -18.90 -16.53 -14.76
C GLN A 98 -17.65 -17.37 -14.90
N ARG A 99 -17.65 -18.32 -15.84
CA ARG A 99 -16.48 -19.14 -16.13
C ARG A 99 -15.57 -18.34 -17.05
N TYR A 100 -14.46 -17.85 -16.53
CA TYR A 100 -13.46 -17.12 -17.29
C TYR A 100 -12.65 -18.08 -18.16
N ILE A 101 -12.33 -17.64 -19.38
CA ILE A 101 -11.41 -18.30 -20.29
C ILE A 101 -10.09 -17.51 -20.37
N GLN A 102 -9.08 -18.09 -21.02
CA GLN A 102 -7.77 -17.44 -21.19
C GLN A 102 -7.89 -16.04 -21.83
N ASN A 103 -8.79 -15.86 -22.79
CA ASN A 103 -8.96 -14.58 -23.48
C ASN A 103 -9.43 -13.48 -22.54
N ASP A 104 -10.40 -13.77 -21.67
CA ASP A 104 -10.94 -12.79 -20.72
C ASP A 104 -9.84 -12.25 -19.80
N LEU A 105 -8.96 -13.14 -19.32
CA LEU A 105 -7.86 -12.80 -18.41
C LEU A 105 -6.70 -12.08 -19.10
N MET A 106 -6.51 -12.28 -20.41
CA MET A 106 -5.54 -11.50 -21.19
C MET A 106 -6.06 -10.08 -21.48
N VAL A 107 -7.37 -9.93 -21.69
CA VAL A 107 -8.00 -8.63 -21.95
C VAL A 107 -8.13 -7.82 -20.67
N ASP A 108 -8.54 -8.43 -19.55
CA ASP A 108 -8.65 -7.78 -18.24
C ASP A 108 -7.92 -8.60 -17.14
N PRO A 109 -6.61 -8.36 -16.93
CA PRO A 109 -5.84 -8.99 -15.87
C PRO A 109 -6.36 -8.71 -14.45
N LEU A 110 -7.12 -7.62 -14.25
CA LEU A 110 -7.62 -7.25 -12.92
C LEU A 110 -8.70 -8.22 -12.42
N ILE A 111 -9.25 -9.07 -13.29
CA ILE A 111 -10.14 -10.18 -12.91
C ILE A 111 -9.46 -11.08 -11.86
N VAL A 112 -8.14 -11.27 -11.94
CA VAL A 112 -7.37 -12.08 -10.97
C VAL A 112 -7.52 -11.56 -9.54
N LEU A 113 -7.67 -10.25 -9.38
CA LEU A 113 -7.86 -9.60 -8.08
C LEU A 113 -9.31 -9.70 -7.57
N ARG A 114 -10.30 -10.07 -8.39
CA ARG A 114 -11.71 -10.22 -7.97
C ARG A 114 -12.00 -11.56 -7.27
N CYS A 115 -10.99 -12.13 -6.61
CA CYS A 115 -11.10 -13.40 -5.88
C CYS A 115 -11.79 -13.25 -4.51
N ASP A 116 -12.04 -14.38 -3.84
CA ASP A 116 -12.53 -14.42 -2.46
C ASP A 116 -11.60 -13.59 -1.54
N GLN A 117 -12.18 -12.62 -0.83
CA GLN A 117 -11.46 -11.68 0.03
C GLN A 117 -10.63 -12.37 1.12
N ARG A 118 -10.96 -13.60 1.52
CA ARG A 118 -10.17 -14.38 2.46
C ARG A 118 -8.77 -14.72 1.94
N VAL A 119 -8.57 -14.73 0.61
CA VAL A 119 -7.25 -14.94 -0.01
C VAL A 119 -6.27 -13.86 0.42
N TYR A 120 -6.73 -12.63 0.62
CA TYR A 120 -5.90 -11.49 1.06
C TYR A 120 -5.38 -11.62 2.50
N ARG A 121 -5.83 -12.64 3.23
CA ARG A 121 -5.33 -13.02 4.56
C ARG A 121 -4.68 -14.41 4.58
N CYS A 122 -4.41 -14.99 3.40
CA CYS A 122 -3.76 -16.29 3.25
C CYS A 122 -2.47 -16.14 2.43
N PRO A 123 -1.29 -15.97 3.07
CA PRO A 123 -0.05 -15.66 2.34
C PRO A 123 0.29 -16.64 1.21
N PRO A 124 0.16 -17.98 1.37
CA PRO A 124 0.48 -18.90 0.28
C PRO A 124 -0.44 -18.78 -0.95
N LEU A 125 -1.72 -18.43 -0.76
CA LEU A 125 -2.65 -18.24 -1.88
C LEU A 125 -2.53 -16.85 -2.48
N MET A 126 -2.23 -15.83 -1.66
CA MET A 126 -1.92 -14.50 -2.15
C MET A 126 -0.67 -14.51 -3.05
N ASP A 127 0.37 -15.26 -2.69
CA ASP A 127 1.57 -15.45 -3.51
C ASP A 127 1.23 -15.98 -4.92
N ILE A 128 0.34 -16.98 -5.01
CA ILE A 128 -0.18 -17.51 -6.27
C ILE A 128 -0.94 -16.43 -7.06
N VAL A 129 -1.83 -15.68 -6.40
CA VAL A 129 -2.60 -14.59 -7.03
C VAL A 129 -1.68 -13.51 -7.59
N LEU A 130 -0.66 -13.10 -6.84
CA LEU A 130 0.33 -12.11 -7.27
C LEU A 130 1.17 -12.61 -8.45
N HIS A 131 1.56 -13.89 -8.44
CA HIS A 131 2.26 -14.51 -9.56
C HIS A 131 1.42 -14.50 -10.84
N MET A 132 0.14 -14.89 -10.75
CA MET A 132 -0.78 -14.86 -11.89
C MET A 132 -1.03 -13.43 -12.37
N LEU A 133 -1.24 -12.48 -11.46
CA LEU A 133 -1.46 -11.07 -11.81
C LEU A 133 -0.29 -10.53 -12.63
N ASN A 134 0.95 -10.71 -12.15
CA ASN A 134 2.14 -10.26 -12.87
C ASN A 134 2.22 -10.90 -14.27
N GLY A 135 1.98 -12.21 -14.35
CA GLY A 135 1.94 -12.94 -15.62
C GLY A 135 0.90 -12.42 -16.60
N TYR A 136 -0.33 -12.14 -16.13
CA TYR A 136 -1.40 -11.62 -16.99
C TYR A 136 -1.22 -10.15 -17.35
N LEU A 137 -0.65 -9.30 -16.49
CA LEU A 137 -0.27 -7.93 -16.86
C LEU A 137 0.74 -7.94 -18.02
N LEU A 138 1.76 -8.79 -17.94
CA LEU A 138 2.74 -8.97 -19.03
C LEU A 138 2.08 -9.55 -20.30
N ALA A 139 1.20 -10.54 -20.15
CA ALA A 139 0.49 -11.14 -21.28
C ALA A 139 -0.45 -10.15 -21.96
N SER A 140 -1.16 -9.31 -21.20
CA SER A 140 -2.04 -8.25 -21.69
C SER A 140 -1.26 -7.20 -22.49
N LYS A 141 -0.08 -6.79 -21.99
CA LYS A 141 0.86 -5.91 -22.73
C LYS A 141 1.26 -6.52 -24.08
N ALA A 142 1.67 -7.79 -24.08
CA ALA A 142 2.05 -8.49 -25.30
C ALA A 142 0.86 -8.64 -26.28
N TYR A 143 -0.33 -8.95 -25.75
CA TYR A 143 -1.57 -9.09 -26.53
C TYR A 143 -1.93 -7.78 -27.23
N LEU A 144 -1.97 -6.66 -26.50
CA LEU A 144 -2.27 -5.35 -27.07
C LEU A 144 -1.23 -4.93 -28.12
N ASN A 145 0.06 -5.20 -27.87
CA ASN A 145 1.11 -4.93 -28.85
C ASN A 145 0.92 -5.71 -30.16
N SER A 146 0.55 -6.99 -30.09
CA SER A 146 0.25 -7.80 -31.30
C SER A 146 -0.98 -7.28 -32.03
N HIS A 147 -2.06 -7.01 -31.28
CA HIS A 147 -3.33 -6.55 -31.84
C HIS A 147 -3.21 -5.21 -32.57
N LEU A 148 -2.44 -4.26 -32.03
CA LEU A 148 -2.18 -3.00 -32.73
C LEU A 148 -1.41 -3.20 -34.04
N LYS A 149 -0.40 -4.08 -34.03
CA LYS A 149 0.41 -4.36 -35.23
C LYS A 149 -0.44 -5.00 -36.33
N GLU A 150 -1.24 -6.01 -35.98
CA GLU A 150 -2.16 -6.67 -36.91
C GLU A 150 -3.16 -5.66 -37.50
N THR A 151 -3.75 -4.81 -36.67
CA THR A 151 -4.70 -3.77 -37.12
C THR A 151 -4.03 -2.77 -38.07
N ALA A 152 -2.80 -2.34 -37.77
CA ALA A 152 -2.05 -1.41 -38.61
C ALA A 152 -1.69 -2.04 -39.98
N ASP A 153 -1.37 -3.34 -40.01
CA ASP A 153 -1.10 -4.05 -41.26
C ASP A 153 -2.36 -4.17 -42.13
N PHE A 154 -3.53 -4.39 -41.53
CA PHE A 154 -4.82 -4.36 -42.24
C PHE A 154 -5.14 -2.98 -42.83
N ASP A 155 -4.93 -1.90 -42.07
CA ASP A 155 -5.15 -0.53 -42.56
C ASP A 155 -4.24 -0.20 -43.76
N ARG A 156 -2.96 -0.61 -43.71
CA ARG A 156 -2.00 -0.43 -44.81
C ARG A 156 -2.37 -1.25 -46.05
N GLN A 157 -2.84 -2.48 -45.87
CA GLN A 157 -3.32 -3.31 -46.98
C GLN A 157 -4.59 -2.72 -47.60
N SER A 158 -5.54 -2.24 -46.78
CA SER A 158 -6.75 -1.59 -47.27
C SER A 158 -6.43 -0.31 -48.06
N GLN A 159 -5.54 0.55 -47.55
CA GLN A 159 -5.10 1.76 -48.26
C GLN A 159 -4.36 1.45 -49.57
N THR A 160 -3.60 0.35 -49.63
CA THR A 160 -2.94 -0.07 -50.87
C THR A 160 -3.95 -0.51 -51.94
N ILE A 161 -5.07 -1.12 -51.54
CA ILE A 161 -6.18 -1.48 -52.45
C ILE A 161 -6.97 -0.24 -52.86
N SER A 162 -7.19 0.71 -51.95
CA SER A 162 -7.90 1.97 -52.23
C SER A 162 -7.12 2.91 -53.16
N ASN A 163 -5.79 2.90 -53.11
CA ASN A 163 -4.94 3.80 -53.90
C ASN A 163 -4.83 3.43 -55.41
N LEU A 164 -5.52 2.38 -55.86
CA LEU A 164 -5.74 2.11 -57.29
C LEU A 164 -6.91 2.91 -57.88
N GLY A 165 -7.61 3.72 -57.09
CA GLY A 165 -8.67 4.62 -57.55
C GLY A 165 -8.67 5.96 -56.83
N LEU A 166 -8.19 7.00 -57.54
CA LEU A 166 -8.27 8.44 -57.21
C LEU A 166 -7.39 8.93 -56.06
N GLY A 167 -6.31 9.62 -56.46
CA GLY A 167 -5.50 10.42 -55.54
C GLY A 167 -6.28 11.60 -54.98
N GLN A 168 -6.37 11.67 -53.66
CA GLN A 168 -6.58 12.92 -52.93
C GLN A 168 -5.64 12.94 -51.72
N ALA A 169 -4.62 13.79 -51.81
CA ALA A 169 -3.84 14.24 -50.67
C ALA A 169 -4.74 15.15 -49.81
N GLY A 170 -5.12 14.68 -48.62
CA GLY A 170 -5.94 15.41 -47.67
C GLY A 170 -5.16 15.73 -46.38
N GLN A 171 -4.91 17.01 -46.18
CA GLN A 171 -4.66 17.81 -44.96
C GLN A 171 -4.10 17.14 -43.68
N PRO A 172 -3.02 17.70 -43.09
CA PRO A 172 -2.70 17.52 -41.68
C PRO A 172 -3.45 18.58 -40.87
N ASP A 173 -4.32 18.22 -39.91
CA ASP A 173 -4.63 19.04 -38.73
C ASP A 173 -5.73 18.40 -37.85
N THR A 174 -5.28 17.63 -36.87
CA THR A 174 -5.82 17.47 -35.50
C THR A 174 -4.78 16.63 -34.74
N PRO A 175 -4.51 16.85 -33.44
CA PRO A 175 -3.75 15.89 -32.66
C PRO A 175 -4.64 14.67 -32.41
N GLU A 176 -4.83 13.84 -33.43
CA GLU A 176 -5.46 12.53 -33.24
C GLU A 176 -4.57 11.74 -32.30
N VAL A 177 -5.06 11.50 -31.08
CA VAL A 177 -4.40 10.61 -30.12
C VAL A 177 -4.12 9.31 -30.84
N THR A 178 -2.85 9.00 -31.04
CA THR A 178 -2.48 7.85 -31.86
C THR A 178 -2.97 6.58 -31.15
N ARG A 179 -3.30 5.53 -31.92
CA ARG A 179 -3.68 4.24 -31.32
C ARG A 179 -2.61 3.73 -30.33
N GLU A 180 -1.35 4.06 -30.59
CA GLU A 180 -0.21 3.77 -29.72
C GLU A 180 -0.25 4.56 -28.40
N GLU A 181 -0.59 5.84 -28.43
CA GLU A 181 -0.82 6.65 -27.21
C GLU A 181 -1.98 6.11 -26.38
N LEU A 182 -3.10 5.75 -27.02
CA LEU A 182 -4.25 5.16 -26.33
C LEU A 182 -3.88 3.83 -25.67
N LYS A 183 -3.11 2.98 -26.35
CA LYS A 183 -2.59 1.73 -25.80
C LYS A 183 -1.71 1.99 -24.58
N ASN A 184 -0.76 2.93 -24.67
CA ASN A 184 0.14 3.25 -23.57
C ASN A 184 -0.62 3.82 -22.37
N ALA A 185 -1.62 4.68 -22.60
CA ALA A 185 -2.49 5.20 -21.55
C ALA A 185 -3.32 4.09 -20.89
N LEU A 186 -3.88 3.16 -21.67
CA LEU A 186 -4.63 2.02 -21.16
C LEU A 186 -3.75 1.11 -20.29
N LEU A 187 -2.54 0.80 -20.75
CA LEU A 187 -1.58 -0.02 -20.01
C LEU A 187 -1.16 0.65 -18.70
N ALA A 188 -0.85 1.95 -18.72
CA ALA A 188 -0.51 2.71 -17.52
C ALA A 188 -1.68 2.78 -16.53
N ALA A 189 -2.91 2.96 -17.03
CA ALA A 189 -4.12 2.93 -16.21
C ALA A 189 -4.35 1.55 -15.57
N GLN A 190 -4.16 0.48 -16.33
CA GLN A 190 -4.29 -0.90 -15.84
C GLN A 190 -3.26 -1.23 -14.75
N ASP A 191 -1.98 -0.91 -15.00
CA ASP A 191 -0.92 -1.16 -14.03
C ASP A 191 -1.12 -0.33 -12.76
N SER A 192 -1.44 0.96 -12.89
CA SER A 192 -1.71 1.80 -11.71
C SER A 192 -2.95 1.34 -10.93
N ALA A 193 -4.01 0.90 -11.59
CA ALA A 193 -5.18 0.31 -10.93
C ALA A 193 -4.82 -0.98 -10.18
N ALA A 194 -3.99 -1.85 -10.77
CA ALA A 194 -3.49 -3.04 -10.08
C ALA A 194 -2.74 -2.66 -8.80
N VAL A 195 -1.83 -1.67 -8.89
CA VAL A 195 -1.08 -1.19 -7.72
C VAL A 195 -2.02 -0.61 -6.65
N GLN A 196 -3.02 0.18 -7.02
CA GLN A 196 -3.97 0.76 -6.07
C GLN A 196 -4.76 -0.32 -5.33
N ILE A 197 -5.28 -1.33 -6.05
CA ILE A 197 -6.00 -2.44 -5.42
C ILE A 197 -5.08 -3.19 -4.46
N LEU A 198 -3.83 -3.47 -4.85
CA LEU A 198 -2.86 -4.13 -3.99
C LEU A 198 -2.50 -3.31 -2.75
N LEU A 199 -2.40 -1.98 -2.87
CA LEU A 199 -2.19 -1.09 -1.74
C LEU A 199 -3.38 -1.10 -0.79
N GLU A 200 -4.61 -1.12 -1.29
CA GLU A 200 -5.81 -1.24 -0.46
C GLU A 200 -5.87 -2.57 0.29
N VAL A 201 -5.43 -3.68 -0.32
CA VAL A 201 -5.32 -5.00 0.33
C VAL A 201 -4.39 -4.98 1.55
N CYS A 202 -3.39 -4.10 1.56
CA CYS A 202 -2.45 -3.94 2.68
C CYS A 202 -3.08 -3.29 3.93
N LEU A 203 -4.27 -2.70 3.81
CA LEU A 203 -4.94 -2.09 4.96
C LEU A 203 -5.43 -3.16 5.95
N PRO A 204 -5.37 -2.89 7.27
CA PRO A 204 -5.95 -3.78 8.27
C PRO A 204 -7.48 -3.80 8.13
N THR A 205 -8.09 -4.98 8.30
CA THR A 205 -9.56 -5.10 8.31
C THR A 205 -10.10 -4.42 9.58
N SER A 206 -11.24 -3.71 9.48
CA SER A 206 -11.83 -2.87 10.54
C SER A 206 -11.99 -3.53 11.92
N GLU A 207 -11.98 -4.86 12.01
CA GLU A 207 -12.07 -5.62 13.27
C GLU A 207 -10.79 -5.55 14.14
N VAL A 208 -9.63 -5.21 13.56
CA VAL A 208 -8.36 -5.08 14.31
C VAL A 208 -8.24 -3.71 15.00
N GLN A 209 -9.13 -2.76 14.70
CA GLN A 209 -9.18 -1.44 15.37
C GLN A 209 -10.05 -1.43 16.63
N THR A 210 -10.81 -2.49 16.92
CA THR A 210 -11.60 -2.61 18.15
C THR A 210 -10.86 -3.36 19.26
N GLY A 211 -9.75 -2.78 19.73
CA GLY A 211 -9.29 -2.86 21.12
C GLY A 211 -9.72 -1.56 21.83
N PRO A 212 -10.03 -1.57 23.14
CA PRO A 212 -11.24 -0.93 23.66
C PRO A 212 -11.20 0.61 23.64
N LEU A 213 -12.20 1.18 22.95
CA LEU A 213 -12.89 2.46 23.17
C LEU A 213 -12.02 3.74 23.26
N GLY A 214 -12.28 4.81 22.51
CA GLY A 214 -13.55 5.20 21.94
C GLY A 214 -13.46 6.24 20.83
N ALA A 215 -14.43 6.14 19.93
CA ALA A 215 -14.87 7.21 19.07
C ALA A 215 -15.90 8.07 19.83
N GLY A 216 -15.66 9.38 19.88
CA GLY A 216 -16.65 10.42 20.17
C GLY A 216 -17.02 10.63 21.64
N GLY A 217 -16.74 11.84 22.16
CA GLY A 217 -17.35 12.33 23.40
C GLY A 217 -16.43 13.17 24.28
N ASP A 218 -16.56 14.49 24.11
CA ASP A 218 -16.62 15.49 25.17
C ASP A 218 -15.33 15.98 25.86
N ALA A 219 -15.12 17.29 25.72
CA ALA A 219 -14.09 18.12 26.33
C ALA A 219 -14.17 18.21 27.87
N GLU A 220 -15.01 17.41 28.51
CA GLU A 220 -15.31 17.46 29.94
C GLU A 220 -14.46 16.48 30.76
N SER A 221 -13.95 15.39 30.13
CA SER A 221 -13.11 14.39 30.79
C SER A 221 -11.70 14.90 31.16
N LEU A 222 -11.18 15.90 30.43
CA LEU A 222 -9.88 16.52 30.71
C LEU A 222 -9.90 17.46 31.93
N LEU A 223 -11.06 17.98 32.32
CA LEU A 223 -11.18 18.90 33.46
C LEU A 223 -11.27 18.17 34.81
N GLN A 224 -11.65 16.90 34.81
CA GLN A 224 -11.74 16.09 36.03
C GLN A 224 -10.37 15.63 36.54
N SER A 225 -9.40 15.46 35.63
CA SER A 225 -8.03 15.03 35.92
C SER A 225 -7.22 16.06 36.73
N MET A 226 -7.62 17.34 36.71
CA MET A 226 -6.90 18.43 37.37
C MET A 226 -7.34 18.72 38.82
N ARG A 227 -8.30 17.97 39.40
CA ARG A 227 -8.89 18.27 40.74
C ARG A 227 -8.49 17.35 41.90
N ALA A 228 -7.58 16.39 41.71
CA ALA A 228 -7.13 15.55 42.82
C ALA A 228 -5.90 16.16 43.54
N ALA A 229 -6.11 16.69 44.75
CA ALA A 229 -5.06 17.15 45.66
C ALA A 229 -4.33 15.95 46.32
N PRO A 230 -3.03 16.08 46.68
CA PRO A 230 -2.26 14.96 47.21
C PRO A 230 -2.50 14.75 48.72
N GLY A 231 -2.90 13.53 49.10
CA GLY A 231 -2.94 13.04 50.49
C GLY A 231 -1.69 12.22 50.85
N PRO A 232 -1.38 12.04 52.15
CA PRO A 232 -0.04 11.70 52.60
C PRO A 232 0.32 10.20 52.47
N ILE A 233 1.62 10.01 52.22
CA ILE A 233 2.35 8.76 52.03
C ILE A 233 2.34 7.92 53.32
N LYS A 234 2.03 6.62 53.21
CA LYS A 234 2.48 5.59 54.16
C LYS A 234 3.23 4.51 53.39
N GLN A 235 4.47 4.27 53.84
CA GLN A 235 5.35 3.19 53.46
C GLN A 235 4.74 1.84 53.86
N GLU A 236 4.83 0.87 52.96
CA GLU A 236 5.04 -0.53 53.34
C GLU A 236 5.69 -1.29 52.17
N GLU A 237 6.86 -1.86 52.45
CA GLU A 237 7.70 -2.65 51.57
C GLU A 237 7.10 -4.05 51.37
N GLY A 238 7.18 -4.59 50.15
CA GLY A 238 6.74 -5.96 49.89
C GLY A 238 6.77 -6.40 48.43
N ALA A 239 7.97 -6.59 47.89
CA ALA A 239 8.33 -7.48 46.77
C ALA A 239 7.25 -7.82 45.73
N ARG A 240 7.27 -7.13 44.57
CA ARG A 240 6.72 -7.69 43.32
C ARG A 240 7.67 -7.43 42.15
N ARG A 241 7.83 -8.51 41.38
CA ARG A 241 8.70 -8.68 40.22
C ARG A 241 8.42 -7.62 39.17
N ALA A 242 9.49 -7.20 38.49
CA ALA A 242 9.44 -6.36 37.31
C ALA A 242 8.60 -7.05 36.21
N GLU A 243 7.41 -6.51 35.95
CA GLU A 243 6.71 -6.69 34.69
C GLU A 243 7.02 -5.44 33.87
N GLY A 244 7.87 -5.63 32.86
CA GLY A 244 8.19 -4.62 31.88
C GLY A 244 6.92 -4.18 31.15
N GLU A 245 6.83 -2.87 30.93
CA GLU A 245 5.85 -2.23 30.08
C GLU A 245 5.82 -2.95 28.73
N GLY A 246 4.75 -3.71 28.51
CA GLY A 246 4.53 -4.43 27.26
C GLY A 246 4.26 -3.44 26.14
N GLU A 247 5.21 -3.29 25.22
CA GLU A 247 4.95 -2.81 23.87
C GLU A 247 3.78 -3.57 23.24
N PRO A 248 3.00 -2.96 22.33
CA PRO A 248 1.95 -3.65 21.59
C PRO A 248 2.58 -4.57 20.53
N ASP A 249 3.17 -5.67 20.96
CA ASP A 249 3.79 -6.69 20.10
C ASP A 249 2.72 -7.63 19.51
N GLY A 250 1.81 -7.05 18.71
CA GLY A 250 0.77 -7.76 17.96
C GLY A 250 0.89 -7.63 16.44
N GLY A 251 1.85 -6.85 15.93
CA GLY A 251 1.94 -6.47 14.52
C GLY A 251 2.89 -7.30 13.66
N LEU A 252 3.95 -7.88 14.24
CA LEU A 252 5.08 -8.39 13.46
C LEU A 252 4.87 -9.80 12.88
N LEU A 253 4.08 -10.65 13.56
CA LEU A 253 3.86 -12.05 13.21
C LEU A 253 2.41 -12.32 12.77
N SER A 254 1.91 -11.55 11.79
CA SER A 254 0.56 -11.71 11.25
C SER A 254 0.59 -12.14 9.78
N ASP A 255 -0.43 -12.88 9.35
CA ASP A 255 -0.63 -13.22 7.94
C ASP A 255 -0.75 -11.95 7.07
N LEU A 256 -1.33 -10.87 7.62
CA LEU A 256 -1.35 -9.56 6.97
C LEU A 256 0.07 -9.04 6.70
N ARG A 257 1.00 -9.16 7.66
CA ARG A 257 2.38 -8.67 7.46
C ARG A 257 3.09 -9.41 6.34
N GLU A 258 2.90 -10.73 6.23
CA GLU A 258 3.46 -11.50 5.12
C GLU A 258 2.86 -11.13 3.78
N VAL A 259 1.54 -10.93 3.72
CA VAL A 259 0.86 -10.44 2.51
C VAL A 259 1.38 -9.06 2.11
N GLN A 260 1.57 -8.14 3.06
CA GLN A 260 2.20 -6.85 2.81
C GLN A 260 3.60 -6.99 2.22
N CYS A 261 4.43 -7.89 2.77
CA CYS A 261 5.77 -8.15 2.23
C CYS A 261 5.70 -8.67 0.77
N LEU A 262 4.83 -9.63 0.48
CA LEU A 262 4.65 -10.16 -0.88
C LEU A 262 4.20 -9.06 -1.86
N ILE A 263 3.25 -8.23 -1.45
CA ILE A 263 2.79 -7.08 -2.25
C ILE A 263 3.92 -6.09 -2.48
N CYS A 264 4.65 -5.70 -1.43
CA CYS A 264 5.81 -4.80 -1.54
C CYS A 264 6.87 -5.37 -2.48
N CYS A 265 7.15 -6.67 -2.44
CA CYS A 265 8.05 -7.33 -3.38
C CYS A 265 7.57 -7.21 -4.83
N LEU A 266 6.28 -7.43 -5.11
CA LEU A 266 5.75 -7.26 -6.46
C LEU A 266 5.81 -5.80 -6.91
N LEU A 267 5.37 -4.86 -6.08
CA LEU A 267 5.41 -3.42 -6.39
C LEU A 267 6.84 -2.95 -6.66
N HIS A 268 7.81 -3.45 -5.89
CA HIS A 268 9.23 -3.20 -6.14
C HIS A 268 9.65 -3.63 -7.54
N GLN A 269 9.30 -4.85 -7.97
CA GLN A 269 9.60 -5.34 -9.31
C GLN A 269 8.88 -4.52 -10.40
N MET A 270 7.61 -4.16 -10.18
CA MET A 270 6.85 -3.32 -11.11
C MET A 270 7.50 -1.94 -11.30
N PHE A 271 7.94 -1.30 -10.21
CA PHE A 271 8.60 0.01 -10.27
C PHE A 271 9.99 -0.04 -10.90
N ILE A 272 10.72 -1.16 -10.74
CA ILE A 272 11.99 -1.38 -11.47
C ILE A 272 11.71 -1.55 -12.97
N ALA A 273 10.67 -2.31 -13.32
CA ALA A 273 10.34 -2.60 -14.71
C ALA A 273 9.84 -1.36 -15.46
N ASP A 274 9.00 -0.54 -14.83
CA ASP A 274 8.56 0.75 -15.37
C ASP A 274 8.43 1.81 -14.26
N PRO A 275 9.37 2.78 -14.19
CA PRO A 275 9.37 3.81 -13.16
C PRO A 275 8.19 4.80 -13.32
N ASN A 276 7.57 4.88 -14.49
CA ASN A 276 6.42 5.77 -14.71
C ASN A 276 5.19 5.29 -13.94
N ILE A 277 5.05 3.98 -13.68
CA ILE A 277 3.98 3.44 -12.83
C ILE A 277 4.11 4.01 -11.42
N ALA A 278 5.34 4.04 -10.88
CA ALA A 278 5.60 4.63 -9.57
C ALA A 278 5.18 6.10 -9.54
N LYS A 279 5.59 6.89 -10.54
CA LYS A 279 5.18 8.29 -10.67
C LYS A 279 3.66 8.42 -10.71
N LEU A 280 2.99 7.69 -11.59
CA LEU A 280 1.54 7.77 -11.78
C LEU A 280 0.78 7.43 -10.49
N VAL A 281 1.15 6.36 -9.79
CA VAL A 281 0.51 5.94 -8.53
C VAL A 281 0.68 7.01 -7.43
N HIS A 282 1.85 7.62 -7.31
CA HIS A 282 2.06 8.69 -6.32
C HIS A 282 1.36 10.00 -6.72
N PHE A 283 1.19 10.25 -8.02
CA PHE A 283 0.35 11.35 -8.50
C PHE A 283 -1.14 11.07 -8.30
N GLN A 284 -1.59 9.82 -8.30
CA GLN A 284 -2.95 9.43 -7.91
C GLN A 284 -3.14 9.52 -6.39
N GLY A 285 -2.12 9.20 -5.61
CA GLY A 285 -2.16 9.16 -4.15
C GLY A 285 -2.78 7.87 -3.61
N TYR A 286 -2.56 7.62 -2.32
CA TYR A 286 -3.11 6.48 -1.58
C TYR A 286 -3.15 6.81 -0.07
N PRO A 287 -3.87 6.04 0.77
CA PRO A 287 -4.02 6.35 2.19
C PRO A 287 -2.69 6.50 2.94
N GLN A 288 -2.57 7.56 3.76
CA GLN A 288 -1.33 7.89 4.50
C GLN A 288 -0.84 6.78 5.43
N ALA A 289 -1.74 5.90 5.89
CA ALA A 289 -1.41 4.75 6.73
C ALA A 289 -0.47 3.75 6.03
N LEU A 290 -0.41 3.76 4.70
CA LEU A 290 0.44 2.89 3.90
C LEU A 290 1.83 3.48 3.65
N LEU A 291 2.06 4.78 3.90
CA LEU A 291 3.35 5.43 3.64
C LEU A 291 4.53 4.78 4.41
N PRO A 292 4.42 4.48 5.72
CA PRO A 292 5.49 3.79 6.43
C PRO A 292 5.78 2.40 5.84
N LEU A 293 4.72 1.70 5.42
CA LEU A 293 4.83 0.36 4.82
C LEU A 293 5.52 0.42 3.45
N THR A 294 5.06 1.28 2.54
CA THR A 294 5.59 1.36 1.18
C THR A 294 7.04 1.85 1.19
N VAL A 295 7.36 2.85 2.01
CA VAL A 295 8.71 3.40 2.09
C VAL A 295 9.71 2.42 2.69
N ALA A 296 9.35 1.70 3.75
CA ALA A 296 10.24 0.72 4.36
C ALA A 296 10.28 -0.62 3.59
N GLY A 297 9.17 -0.99 2.93
CA GLY A 297 8.99 -2.29 2.27
C GLY A 297 9.42 -2.35 0.80
N ILE A 298 9.49 -1.21 0.10
CA ILE A 298 9.82 -1.15 -1.33
C ILE A 298 11.18 -0.45 -1.52
N PRO A 299 12.28 -1.20 -1.73
CA PRO A 299 13.62 -0.59 -1.82
C PRO A 299 13.78 0.44 -2.96
N SER A 300 13.06 0.28 -4.07
CA SER A 300 13.11 1.18 -5.23
C SER A 300 12.34 2.49 -5.05
N ILE A 301 11.64 2.68 -3.92
CA ILE A 301 10.79 3.86 -3.68
C ILE A 301 11.56 5.19 -3.64
N HIS A 302 12.88 5.14 -3.42
CA HIS A 302 13.74 6.33 -3.45
C HIS A 302 13.71 7.08 -4.80
N ILE A 303 13.31 6.43 -5.90
CA ILE A 303 13.07 7.07 -7.20
C ILE A 303 12.02 8.19 -7.11
N CYS A 304 11.16 8.17 -6.10
CA CYS A 304 10.15 9.21 -5.90
C CYS A 304 10.76 10.60 -5.64
N LEU A 305 11.99 10.67 -5.14
CA LEU A 305 12.70 11.94 -4.94
C LEU A 305 12.85 12.76 -6.23
N ASP A 306 12.80 12.10 -7.39
CA ASP A 306 13.00 12.72 -8.70
C ASP A 306 11.78 13.51 -9.15
N PHE A 307 10.57 13.06 -8.78
CA PHE A 307 9.31 13.67 -9.19
C PHE A 307 8.54 14.34 -8.03
N ILE A 308 9.04 14.29 -6.78
CA ILE A 308 8.45 15.04 -5.67
C ILE A 308 8.38 16.55 -5.94
N PRO A 309 9.40 17.22 -6.49
CA PRO A 309 9.30 18.65 -6.84
C PRO A 309 8.13 18.94 -7.79
N GLU A 310 7.90 18.06 -8.77
CA GLU A 310 6.79 18.16 -9.72
C GLU A 310 5.43 17.91 -9.04
N LEU A 311 5.39 17.00 -8.07
CA LEU A 311 4.19 16.72 -7.27
C LEU A 311 3.86 17.88 -6.31
N LEU A 312 4.86 18.54 -5.74
CA LEU A 312 4.70 19.75 -4.92
C LEU A 312 4.21 20.95 -5.75
N ALA A 313 4.54 21.00 -7.04
CA ALA A 313 4.09 22.05 -7.95
C ALA A 313 2.62 21.89 -8.39
N GLN A 314 1.95 20.78 -8.03
CA GLN A 314 0.54 20.58 -8.37
C GLN A 314 -0.36 21.62 -7.69
N PRO A 315 -1.42 22.13 -8.35
CA PRO A 315 -2.30 23.15 -7.78
C PRO A 315 -3.23 22.60 -6.69
N GLN A 316 -3.43 21.28 -6.62
CA GLN A 316 -4.28 20.64 -5.62
C GLN A 316 -3.53 20.46 -4.30
N LEU A 317 -4.09 21.00 -3.20
CA LEU A 317 -3.50 20.90 -1.86
C LEU A 317 -3.32 19.46 -1.39
N GLU A 318 -4.23 18.56 -1.75
CA GLU A 318 -4.14 17.15 -1.38
C GLU A 318 -2.86 16.49 -1.92
N LYS A 319 -2.46 16.83 -3.15
CA LYS A 319 -1.23 16.32 -3.77
C LYS A 319 0.01 16.90 -3.10
N GLN A 320 -0.02 18.19 -2.76
CA GLN A 320 1.06 18.85 -2.04
C GLN A 320 1.25 18.26 -0.63
N ILE A 321 0.16 18.03 0.10
CA ILE A 321 0.18 17.39 1.43
C ILE A 321 0.75 15.99 1.32
N PHE A 322 0.24 15.18 0.37
CA PHE A 322 0.75 13.83 0.14
C PHE A 322 2.24 13.83 -0.22
N ALA A 323 2.70 14.76 -1.06
CA ALA A 323 4.12 14.90 -1.41
C ALA A 323 5.01 15.20 -0.20
N ILE A 324 4.57 16.11 0.68
CA ILE A 324 5.31 16.45 1.92
C ILE A 324 5.36 15.24 2.86
N GLN A 325 4.24 14.52 3.00
CA GLN A 325 4.17 13.31 3.83
C GLN A 325 5.05 12.19 3.28
N LEU A 326 5.02 11.94 1.97
CA LEU A 326 5.89 10.97 1.31
C LEU A 326 7.36 11.35 1.48
N LEU A 327 7.71 12.61 1.22
CA LEU A 327 9.06 13.13 1.37
C LEU A 327 9.55 12.95 2.82
N SER A 328 8.72 13.22 3.81
CA SER A 328 9.03 13.05 5.23
C SER A 328 9.48 11.61 5.57
N HIS A 329 8.74 10.62 5.09
CA HIS A 329 9.10 9.21 5.27
C HIS A 329 10.37 8.85 4.50
N LEU A 330 10.52 9.33 3.26
CA LEU A 330 11.72 9.11 2.45
C LEU A 330 12.97 9.72 3.07
N CYS A 331 12.90 10.93 3.63
CA CYS A 331 14.02 11.58 4.30
C CYS A 331 14.48 10.80 5.53
N THR A 332 13.53 10.24 6.27
CA THR A 332 13.83 9.43 7.47
C THR A 332 14.50 8.11 7.09
N GLN A 333 14.06 7.48 5.99
CA GLN A 333 14.59 6.21 5.52
C GLN A 333 15.90 6.35 4.71
N TYR A 334 16.03 7.44 3.94
CA TYR A 334 17.10 7.67 2.98
C TYR A 334 17.73 9.05 3.19
N ALA A 335 18.69 9.14 4.11
CA ALA A 335 19.46 10.35 4.37
C ALA A 335 20.48 10.64 3.25
N LEU A 336 19.99 11.12 2.11
CA LEU A 336 20.80 11.43 0.92
C LEU A 336 20.91 12.95 0.70
N PRO A 337 22.00 13.47 0.10
CA PRO A 337 22.11 14.90 -0.24
C PRO A 337 20.98 15.40 -1.15
N LYS A 338 20.52 14.56 -2.09
CA LYS A 338 19.34 14.84 -2.93
C LYS A 338 18.05 14.93 -2.10
N SER A 339 17.89 14.08 -1.10
CA SER A 339 16.73 14.14 -0.20
C SER A 339 16.75 15.44 0.63
N LEU A 340 17.92 15.88 1.12
CA LEU A 340 18.07 17.16 1.81
C LEU A 340 17.68 18.36 0.93
N SER A 341 18.12 18.40 -0.34
CA SER A 341 17.77 19.52 -1.23
C SER A 341 16.26 19.58 -1.51
N VAL A 342 15.62 18.43 -1.71
CA VAL A 342 14.16 18.34 -1.89
C VAL A 342 13.40 18.67 -0.61
N ALA A 343 13.90 18.28 0.57
CA ALA A 343 13.34 18.67 1.86
C ALA A 343 13.39 20.18 2.09
N ARG A 344 14.52 20.82 1.77
CA ARG A 344 14.64 22.28 1.81
C ARG A 344 13.63 22.96 0.87
N LEU A 345 13.48 22.45 -0.36
CA LEU A 345 12.47 22.94 -1.30
C LEU A 345 11.05 22.83 -0.71
N ALA A 346 10.71 21.69 -0.10
CA ALA A 346 9.41 21.50 0.53
C ALA A 346 9.15 22.50 1.66
N VAL A 347 10.14 22.77 2.53
CA VAL A 347 10.03 23.80 3.57
C VAL A 347 9.78 25.19 2.97
N SER A 348 10.50 25.56 1.90
CA SER A 348 10.28 26.84 1.19
C SER A 348 8.90 26.94 0.54
N VAL A 349 8.39 25.84 -0.03
CA VAL A 349 7.03 25.77 -0.59
C VAL A 349 5.99 25.93 0.51
N MET A 350 6.16 25.26 1.66
CA MET A 350 5.27 25.41 2.83
C MET A 350 5.24 26.87 3.33
N ALA A 351 6.40 27.53 3.43
CA ALA A 351 6.50 28.94 3.80
C ALA A 351 5.77 29.85 2.81
N THR A 352 5.91 29.60 1.52
CA THR A 352 5.21 30.36 0.47
C THR A 352 3.69 30.18 0.59
N LEU A 353 3.24 28.92 0.71
CA LEU A 353 1.81 28.59 0.85
C LEU A 353 1.15 29.21 2.10
N LEU A 354 1.90 29.43 3.18
CA LEU A 354 1.38 30.13 4.37
C LEU A 354 0.83 31.52 4.00
N THR A 355 1.53 32.24 3.13
CA THR A 355 1.18 33.61 2.73
C THR A 355 0.06 33.66 1.69
N VAL A 356 0.00 32.66 0.79
CA VAL A 356 -0.93 32.66 -0.35
C VAL A 356 -2.28 32.00 0.00
N LEU A 357 -2.30 31.04 0.92
CA LEU A 357 -3.53 30.32 1.26
C LEU A 357 -4.47 31.12 2.16
N THR A 358 -5.77 30.87 2.02
CA THR A 358 -6.82 31.41 2.90
C THR A 358 -6.82 30.68 4.25
N ARG A 359 -7.39 31.32 5.28
CA ARG A 359 -7.44 30.77 6.65
C ARG A 359 -7.95 29.33 6.73
N ALA A 360 -9.05 29.01 6.04
CA ALA A 360 -9.63 27.67 6.04
C ALA A 360 -8.67 26.64 5.43
N LYS A 361 -8.03 26.99 4.30
CA LYS A 361 -7.09 26.12 3.59
C LYS A 361 -5.76 25.97 4.34
N ARG A 362 -5.32 26.97 5.10
CA ARG A 362 -4.12 26.89 5.95
C ARG A 362 -4.27 25.80 7.00
N PHE A 363 -5.41 25.75 7.69
CA PHE A 363 -5.63 24.74 8.72
C PHE A 363 -5.59 23.31 8.14
N SER A 364 -6.31 23.06 7.03
CA SER A 364 -6.30 21.75 6.37
C SER A 364 -4.93 21.35 5.82
N PHE A 365 -4.08 22.32 5.45
CA PHE A 365 -2.74 22.06 4.93
C PHE A 365 -1.70 21.84 6.04
N PHE A 366 -1.65 22.71 7.05
CA PHE A 366 -0.62 22.66 8.10
C PHE A 366 -0.86 21.55 9.11
N MET A 367 -2.11 21.23 9.46
CA MET A 367 -2.39 20.14 10.42
C MET A 367 -1.73 18.80 10.08
N PRO A 368 -1.87 18.26 8.84
CA PRO A 368 -1.21 17.00 8.46
C PRO A 368 0.28 17.13 8.14
N THR A 369 0.79 18.33 7.86
CA THR A 369 2.19 18.55 7.41
C THR A 369 3.14 18.99 8.53
N LEU A 370 2.63 19.48 9.67
CA LEU A 370 3.46 19.85 10.82
C LEU A 370 4.30 18.69 11.38
N PRO A 371 3.76 17.46 11.55
CA PRO A 371 4.57 16.31 11.96
C PRO A 371 5.71 16.00 11.00
N CYS A 372 5.53 16.28 9.71
CA CYS A 372 6.55 16.07 8.68
C CYS A 372 7.78 16.97 8.89
N LEU A 373 7.59 18.20 9.39
CA LEU A 373 8.70 19.10 9.75
C LEU A 373 9.56 18.52 10.87
N VAL A 374 8.95 17.84 11.85
CA VAL A 374 9.70 17.17 12.93
C VAL A 374 10.58 16.07 12.36
N ALA A 375 10.05 15.24 11.45
CA ALA A 375 10.81 14.20 10.79
C ALA A 375 11.93 14.76 9.88
N PHE A 376 11.71 15.88 9.17
CA PHE A 376 12.78 16.55 8.44
C PHE A 376 13.91 17.01 9.36
N CYS A 377 13.56 17.59 10.50
CA CYS A 377 14.50 18.01 11.53
C CYS A 377 15.26 16.83 12.16
N GLN A 378 14.62 15.67 12.31
CA GLN A 378 15.28 14.44 12.80
C GLN A 378 16.25 13.87 11.76
N ALA A 379 15.86 13.85 10.48
CA ALA A 379 16.70 13.35 9.40
C ALA A 379 17.85 14.31 9.04
N PHE A 380 17.60 15.62 9.11
CA PHE A 380 18.50 16.66 8.64
C PHE A 380 18.63 17.83 9.63
N PRO A 381 19.62 17.78 10.55
CA PRO A 381 19.93 18.88 11.46
C PRO A 381 20.15 20.25 10.79
N PRO A 382 20.72 20.36 9.56
CA PRO A 382 20.87 21.66 8.90
C PRO A 382 19.59 22.43 8.58
N LEU A 383 18.40 21.81 8.73
CA LEU A 383 17.11 22.46 8.48
C LEU A 383 16.51 23.12 9.72
N TYR A 384 17.13 23.03 10.90
CA TYR A 384 16.54 23.53 12.15
C TYR A 384 16.17 25.02 12.09
N ASP A 385 17.06 25.88 11.59
CA ASP A 385 16.82 27.32 11.55
C ASP A 385 15.68 27.70 10.59
N ASP A 386 15.66 27.08 9.40
CA ASP A 386 14.62 27.29 8.39
C ASP A 386 13.25 26.85 8.93
N VAL A 387 13.18 25.67 9.56
CA VAL A 387 11.95 25.12 10.13
C VAL A 387 11.48 25.92 11.34
N ALA A 388 12.40 26.34 12.23
CA ALA A 388 12.06 27.19 13.38
C ALA A 388 11.46 28.53 12.92
N THR A 389 12.07 29.15 11.90
CA THR A 389 11.56 30.39 11.29
C THR A 389 10.16 30.20 10.74
N LEU A 390 9.92 29.11 9.99
CA LEU A 390 8.59 28.78 9.48
C LEU A 390 7.57 28.59 10.61
N LEU A 391 7.91 27.84 11.66
CA LEU A 391 7.01 27.60 12.81
C LEU A 391 6.66 28.90 13.54
N VAL A 392 7.61 29.82 13.70
CA VAL A 392 7.36 31.15 14.28
C VAL A 392 6.39 31.93 13.41
N GLN A 393 6.57 31.94 12.08
CA GLN A 393 5.66 32.61 11.14
C GLN A 393 4.25 32.01 11.21
N VAL A 394 4.11 30.68 11.21
CA VAL A 394 2.82 29.99 11.38
C VAL A 394 2.18 30.41 12.71
N GLY A 395 2.95 30.43 13.80
CA GLY A 395 2.48 30.85 15.13
C GLY A 395 1.97 32.30 15.15
N GLN A 396 2.68 33.23 14.52
CA GLN A 396 2.27 34.64 14.41
C GLN A 396 0.96 34.81 13.61
N VAL A 397 0.81 34.09 12.50
CA VAL A 397 -0.43 34.06 11.70
C VAL A 397 -1.58 33.50 12.55
N CYS A 398 -1.36 32.39 13.27
CA CYS A 398 -2.35 31.82 14.16
C CYS A 398 -2.75 32.76 15.30
N ALA A 399 -1.79 33.47 15.91
CA ALA A 399 -2.06 34.43 16.99
C ALA A 399 -2.94 35.59 16.50
N SER A 400 -2.65 36.11 15.30
CA SER A 400 -3.45 37.15 14.63
C SER A 400 -4.86 36.66 14.28
N ASP A 401 -4.98 35.40 13.84
CA ASP A 401 -6.26 34.76 13.54
C ASP A 401 -7.12 34.50 14.80
N VAL A 402 -6.50 34.30 15.95
CA VAL A 402 -7.18 34.16 17.24
C VAL A 402 -7.66 35.52 17.75
N SER A 403 -6.82 36.56 17.68
CA SER A 403 -7.19 37.90 18.18
C SER A 403 -8.34 38.56 17.41
N THR A 404 -8.64 38.10 16.19
CA THR A 404 -9.69 38.67 15.33
C THR A 404 -11.10 38.13 15.59
N LYS A 405 -11.26 37.03 16.37
CA LYS A 405 -12.58 36.48 16.71
C LYS A 405 -12.63 36.09 18.19
N THR A 406 -13.64 36.56 18.92
CA THR A 406 -13.95 36.06 20.26
C THR A 406 -14.26 34.57 20.19
N ARG A 407 -13.67 33.79 21.10
CA ARG A 407 -13.82 32.32 21.18
C ARG A 407 -14.09 31.93 22.62
N ASP A 408 -14.76 30.79 22.80
CA ASP A 408 -15.12 30.24 24.12
C ASP A 408 -13.89 29.80 24.96
N ILE A 409 -12.76 29.55 24.30
CA ILE A 409 -11.47 29.22 24.92
C ILE A 409 -10.44 30.23 24.43
N ASP A 410 -9.66 30.80 25.35
CA ASP A 410 -8.71 31.87 25.08
C ASP A 410 -7.26 31.32 25.04
N PRO A 411 -6.77 30.82 23.88
CA PRO A 411 -5.51 30.09 23.80
C PRO A 411 -4.28 30.96 24.08
N LEU A 412 -4.43 32.29 24.01
CA LEU A 412 -3.39 33.29 24.30
C LEU A 412 -3.00 33.32 25.80
N ILE A 413 -3.92 32.93 26.69
CA ILE A 413 -3.66 32.84 28.13
C ILE A 413 -2.91 31.52 28.43
N THR A 414 -3.29 30.42 27.78
CA THR A 414 -2.59 29.13 27.90
C THR A 414 -1.18 29.13 27.33
N SER A 415 -0.91 29.82 26.20
CA SER A 415 0.43 29.87 25.61
C SER A 415 1.43 30.65 26.48
N LYS A 416 1.00 31.78 27.08
CA LYS A 416 1.80 32.51 28.07
C LYS A 416 2.11 31.66 29.30
N CYS A 417 1.16 30.86 29.77
CA CYS A 417 1.35 29.99 30.93
C CYS A 417 2.35 28.83 30.64
N VAL A 418 2.35 28.30 29.42
CA VAL A 418 3.29 27.26 28.97
C VAL A 418 4.69 27.81 28.71
N CYS A 419 4.83 29.00 28.11
CA CYS A 419 6.14 29.63 27.89
C CYS A 419 6.84 30.02 29.20
N VAL A 420 6.11 30.55 30.20
CA VAL A 420 6.67 30.88 31.52
C VAL A 420 7.19 29.63 32.26
N LYS A 421 6.57 28.46 32.06
CA LYS A 421 7.07 27.19 32.61
C LYS A 421 8.25 26.61 31.83
N ARG A 422 8.35 26.87 30.52
CA ARG A 422 9.45 26.34 29.67
C ARG A 422 10.73 27.16 29.73
N GLU A 423 10.67 28.47 29.96
CA GLU A 423 11.88 29.29 30.19
C GLU A 423 12.67 28.80 31.42
N HIS A 424 11.97 28.30 32.46
CA HIS A 424 12.61 27.72 33.63
C HIS A 424 13.23 26.32 33.39
N CYS A 425 12.69 25.53 32.44
CA CYS A 425 13.22 24.20 32.09
C CYS A 425 14.34 24.25 31.06
N LEU A 426 14.33 25.19 30.11
CA LEU A 426 15.41 25.37 29.13
C LEU A 426 16.68 25.94 29.77
N TYR A 427 16.56 26.79 30.80
CA TYR A 427 17.72 27.27 31.56
C TYR A 427 18.42 26.17 32.37
N LEU A 428 17.68 25.12 32.80
CA LEU A 428 18.24 23.97 33.52
C LEU A 428 18.84 22.90 32.58
N ALA A 429 18.41 22.83 31.31
CA ALA A 429 18.91 21.86 30.35
C ALA A 429 20.16 22.32 29.58
N LEU A 430 20.47 23.62 29.59
CA LEU A 430 21.59 24.24 28.86
C LEU A 430 22.76 24.68 29.76
N GLN A 431 22.75 24.36 31.06
CA GLN A 431 23.95 24.56 31.88
C GLN A 431 25.04 23.56 31.45
N PRO A 432 26.27 24.03 31.13
CA PRO A 432 27.37 23.14 30.80
C PRO A 432 27.66 22.25 32.01
N ARG A 433 27.67 20.93 31.80
CA ARG A 433 28.24 19.97 32.76
C ARG A 433 29.73 20.26 32.88
N GLY A 434 30.07 21.14 33.82
CA GLY A 434 31.43 21.41 34.23
C GLY A 434 32.04 20.17 34.87
N MET A 435 33.27 19.89 34.46
CA MET A 435 34.18 18.88 34.98
C MET A 435 34.26 18.89 36.51
N ASN A 436 34.16 17.69 37.09
CA ASN A 436 35.13 17.15 38.04
C ASN A 436 35.13 15.63 37.94
#